data_AF-A0ABD3N2M2-F1
#
_entry.id   AF-A0ABD3N2M2-F1
#
_cell.length_a   1.000
_cell.length_b   1.000
_cell.length_c   1.000
_cell.angle_alpha   90.00
_cell.angle_beta   90.00
_cell.angle_gamma   90.00
#
_symmetry.space_group_name_H-M   'P 1'
#
loop_
_entity.id
_entity.type
_entity.pdbx_description
1 polymer ?
#
loop_
_entity_poly.entity_id
_entity_poly.type
_entity_poly.pdbx_seq_one_letter_code
_entity_poly.pdbx_strand_id
1 'polypeptide(L)'
;MTAADEAKQLDSVTDRVAETELDSSRANQALGALAKATKSEVKSITVKRENIDVIVAELECSEEDAIDALRKSLEEDGTLEGGMLVSAALTRLVVS
;
A
#
# COMPACT_ATOMS: atom_id res chain seq x y z
N MET A 1 17.14 29.75 -26.36
CA MET A 1 17.54 28.34 -26.37
C MET A 1 17.50 27.89 -27.82
N THR A 2 18.56 27.26 -28.31
CA THR A 2 18.62 26.75 -29.68
C THR A 2 18.45 25.22 -29.66
N ALA A 3 18.01 24.63 -30.77
CA ALA A 3 17.80 23.17 -30.86
C ALA A 3 19.07 22.34 -30.56
N ALA A 4 20.26 22.92 -30.77
CA ALA A 4 21.54 22.29 -30.42
C ALA A 4 21.79 22.25 -28.90
N ASP A 5 21.32 23.27 -28.16
CA ASP A 5 21.42 23.31 -26.70
C ASP A 5 20.49 22.27 -26.06
N GLU A 6 19.30 22.07 -26.64
CA GLU A 6 18.33 21.06 -26.20
C GLU A 6 18.82 19.63 -26.48
N ALA A 7 19.43 19.39 -27.65
CA ALA A 7 20.02 18.08 -27.97
C ALA A 7 21.18 17.72 -27.04
N LYS A 8 22.02 18.70 -26.68
CA LYS A 8 23.15 18.49 -25.75
C LYS A 8 22.69 18.23 -24.31
N GLN A 9 21.60 18.86 -23.88
CA GLN A 9 20.99 18.56 -22.58
C GLN A 9 20.46 17.13 -22.53
N LEU A 10 19.83 16.64 -23.60
CA LEU A 10 19.35 15.25 -23.67
C LEU A 10 20.51 14.24 -23.70
N ASP A 11 21.60 14.54 -24.41
CA ASP A 11 22.78 13.68 -24.47
C ASP A 11 23.40 13.47 -23.08
N SER A 12 23.46 14.53 -22.28
CA SER A 12 24.03 14.51 -20.92
C SER A 12 23.28 13.63 -19.91
N VAL A 13 22.06 13.16 -20.22
CA VAL A 13 21.28 12.27 -19.35
C VAL A 13 21.82 10.83 -19.38
N THR A 14 22.50 10.43 -20.46
CA THR A 14 23.01 9.06 -20.65
C THR A 14 24.52 8.93 -20.44
N ASP A 15 25.18 10.04 -20.10
CA ASP A 15 26.60 10.06 -19.83
C ASP A 15 26.97 9.18 -18.63
N ARG A 16 28.15 8.57 -18.70
CA ARG A 16 28.71 7.82 -17.57
C ARG A 16 29.13 8.81 -16.49
N VAL A 17 28.34 8.90 -15.43
CA VAL A 17 28.66 9.67 -14.22
C VAL A 17 29.21 8.74 -13.15
N ALA A 18 30.31 9.14 -12.52
CA ALA A 18 30.78 8.48 -11.30
C ALA A 18 29.85 8.87 -10.15
N GLU A 19 29.21 7.87 -9.52
CA GLU A 19 28.33 8.11 -8.39
C GLU A 19 29.12 8.71 -7.22
N THR A 20 28.53 9.70 -6.57
CA THR A 20 29.11 10.34 -5.39
C THR A 20 29.11 9.34 -4.22
N GLU A 21 30.27 9.16 -3.58
CA GLU A 21 30.35 8.32 -2.38
C GLU A 21 29.47 8.91 -1.26
N LEU A 22 28.43 8.17 -0.88
CA LEU A 22 27.56 8.50 0.23
C LEU A 22 28.16 8.01 1.55
N ASP A 23 28.05 8.82 2.60
CA ASP A 23 28.42 8.43 3.96
C ASP A 23 27.54 7.26 4.43
N SER A 24 28.14 6.08 4.46
CA SER A 24 27.50 4.83 4.85
C SER A 24 26.93 4.86 6.27
N SER A 25 27.51 5.66 7.17
CA SER A 25 27.01 5.81 8.54
C SER A 25 25.65 6.51 8.56
N ARG A 26 25.53 7.62 7.82
CA ARG A 26 24.27 8.38 7.70
C ARG A 26 23.20 7.57 6.97
N ALA A 27 23.58 6.84 5.91
CA ALA A 27 22.65 5.98 5.18
C ALA A 27 22.11 4.85 6.07
N ASN A 28 22.98 4.17 6.82
CA ASN A 28 22.58 3.07 7.71
C ASN A 28 21.68 3.55 8.87
N GLN A 29 21.92 4.75 9.41
CA GLN A 29 21.03 5.33 10.43
C GLN A 29 19.64 5.64 9.86
N ALA A 30 19.57 6.23 8.66
CA ALA A 30 18.30 6.51 7.99
C ALA A 30 17.53 5.23 7.66
N LEU A 31 18.22 4.19 7.16
CA LEU A 31 17.63 2.88 6.89
C LEU A 31 17.12 2.20 8.17
N GLY A 32 17.88 2.28 9.26
CA GLY A 32 17.45 1.76 10.56
C GLY A 32 16.22 2.48 11.12
N ALA A 33 16.15 3.80 10.97
CA ALA A 33 14.98 4.59 11.36
C ALA A 33 13.74 4.23 10.52
N LEU A 34 13.90 4.07 9.21
CA LEU A 34 12.83 3.65 8.31
C LEU A 34 12.33 2.24 8.66
N ALA A 35 13.25 1.29 8.84
CA ALA A 35 12.90 -0.09 9.19
C ALA A 35 12.15 -0.18 10.53
N LYS A 36 12.42 0.73 11.48
CA LYS A 36 11.70 0.82 12.74
C LYS A 36 10.31 1.44 12.56
N ALA A 37 10.15 2.42 11.66
CA ALA A 37 8.86 3.02 11.34
C ALA A 37 7.93 2.07 10.57
N THR A 38 8.48 1.15 9.76
CA THR A 38 7.68 0.17 8.99
C THR A 38 7.29 -1.08 9.76
N LYS A 39 7.74 -1.24 11.01
CA LYS A 39 7.25 -2.32 11.91
C LYS A 39 5.85 -1.94 12.43
N SER A 40 4.86 -1.97 11.55
CA SER A 40 3.47 -2.08 11.99
C SER A 40 3.28 -3.51 12.51
N GLU A 41 2.74 -3.66 13.71
CA GLU A 41 2.32 -4.97 14.21
C GLU A 41 1.23 -5.50 13.28
N VAL A 42 1.58 -6.46 12.42
CA VAL A 42 0.60 -7.13 11.57
C VAL A 42 -0.27 -7.98 12.49
N LYS A 43 -1.38 -7.40 12.96
CA LYS A 43 -2.43 -8.15 13.63
C LYS A 43 -2.97 -9.16 12.62
N SER A 44 -2.81 -10.44 12.90
CA SER A 44 -3.36 -11.51 12.06
C SER A 44 -4.88 -11.55 12.21
N ILE A 45 -5.57 -10.72 11.42
CA ILE A 45 -7.03 -10.72 11.37
C ILE A 45 -7.49 -11.92 10.53
N THR A 46 -8.16 -12.85 11.20
CA THR A 46 -8.77 -14.02 10.55
C THR A 46 -10.17 -13.67 10.08
N VAL A 47 -10.42 -13.83 8.78
CA VAL A 47 -11.71 -13.52 8.16
C VAL A 47 -12.35 -14.81 7.65
N LYS A 48 -13.66 -14.98 7.84
CA LYS A 48 -14.37 -16.16 7.34
C LYS A 48 -14.51 -16.09 5.82
N ARG A 49 -14.27 -17.21 5.15
CA ARG A 49 -14.43 -17.36 3.69
C ARG A 49 -15.83 -16.98 3.22
N GLU A 50 -16.85 -17.41 3.98
CA GLU A 50 -18.27 -17.09 3.71
C GLU A 50 -18.53 -15.58 3.57
N ASN A 51 -17.89 -14.76 4.40
CA ASN A 51 -18.06 -13.30 4.34
C ASN A 51 -17.40 -12.71 3.09
N ILE A 52 -16.29 -13.28 2.64
CA ILE A 52 -15.59 -12.87 1.42
C ILE A 52 -16.46 -13.21 0.21
N ASP A 53 -16.96 -14.45 0.16
CA ASP A 53 -17.78 -14.94 -0.96
C ASP A 53 -19.07 -14.11 -1.12
N VAL A 54 -19.71 -13.71 -0.02
CA VAL A 54 -20.89 -12.83 -0.05
C VAL A 54 -20.55 -11.46 -0.65
N ILE A 55 -19.45 -10.83 -0.22
CA ILE A 55 -19.07 -9.50 -0.72
C ILE A 55 -18.70 -9.54 -2.20
N VAL A 56 -17.92 -10.55 -2.61
CA VAL A 56 -17.52 -10.75 -4.00
C VAL A 56 -18.75 -11.02 -4.88
N ALA A 57 -19.71 -11.82 -4.41
CA ALA A 57 -20.93 -12.10 -5.16
C ALA A 57 -21.83 -10.87 -5.34
N GLU A 58 -21.94 -10.01 -4.32
CA GLU A 58 -22.83 -8.85 -4.34
C GLU A 58 -22.24 -7.63 -5.07
N LEU A 59 -20.93 -7.40 -4.95
CA LEU A 59 -20.26 -6.22 -5.54
C LEU A 59 -19.40 -6.54 -6.76
N GLU A 60 -19.32 -7.82 -7.15
CA GLU A 60 -18.48 -8.30 -8.27
C GLU A 60 -17.03 -7.78 -8.18
N CYS A 61 -16.50 -7.61 -6.96
CA CYS A 61 -15.15 -7.14 -6.72
C CYS A 61 -14.13 -8.28 -6.62
N SER A 62 -12.84 -7.94 -6.57
CA SER A 62 -11.81 -8.95 -6.35
C SER A 62 -11.84 -9.48 -4.91
N GLU A 63 -11.38 -10.73 -4.72
CA GLU A 63 -11.26 -11.30 -3.38
C GLU A 63 -10.30 -10.48 -2.49
N GLU A 64 -9.27 -9.89 -3.09
CA GLU A 64 -8.30 -9.06 -2.38
C GLU A 64 -8.98 -7.81 -1.81
N ASP A 65 -9.82 -7.13 -2.60
CA ASP A 65 -10.56 -5.95 -2.18
C ASP A 65 -11.56 -6.28 -1.06
N ALA A 66 -12.25 -7.42 -1.17
CA ALA A 66 -13.19 -7.89 -0.16
C ALA A 66 -12.49 -8.20 1.18
N ILE A 67 -11.33 -8.87 1.13
CA ILE A 67 -10.51 -9.16 2.31
C ILE A 67 -10.03 -7.86 2.96
N ASP A 68 -9.56 -6.91 2.15
CA ASP A 68 -9.08 -5.63 2.61
C ASP A 68 -10.17 -4.80 3.28
N ALA A 69 -11.38 -4.78 2.70
CA ALA A 69 -12.53 -4.10 3.28
C ALA A 69 -12.91 -4.70 4.64
N LEU A 70 -12.99 -6.03 4.73
CA LEU A 70 -13.30 -6.74 5.97
C LEU A 70 -12.25 -6.48 7.06
N ARG A 71 -10.96 -6.50 6.71
CA ARG A 71 -9.87 -6.21 7.66
C ARG A 71 -9.93 -4.78 8.17
N LYS A 72 -10.10 -3.81 7.27
CA LYS A 72 -10.17 -2.40 7.64
C LYS A 72 -11.39 -2.09 8.51
N SER A 73 -12.54 -2.70 8.23
CA SER A 73 -13.72 -2.58 9.10
C SER A 73 -13.48 -3.16 10.50
N LEU A 74 -12.77 -4.29 10.60
CA LEU A 74 -12.44 -4.89 11.91
C LEU A 74 -11.35 -4.11 12.66
N GLU A 75 -10.45 -3.42 11.95
CA GLU A 75 -9.47 -2.51 12.54
C GLU A 75 -10.12 -1.25 13.11
N GLU A 76 -11.14 -0.71 12.42
CA GLU A 76 -11.92 0.46 12.86
C GLU A 76 -12.82 0.11 14.06
N ASP A 77 -13.48 -1.04 14.01
CA ASP A 77 -14.33 -1.53 15.10
C ASP A 77 -14.17 -3.05 15.28
N GLY A 78 -13.32 -3.41 16.24
CA GLY A 78 -13.01 -4.80 16.58
C GLY A 78 -14.16 -5.56 17.26
N THR A 79 -15.32 -4.94 17.46
CA THR A 79 -16.52 -5.60 18.00
C THR A 79 -17.48 -6.09 16.92
N LEU A 80 -17.21 -5.75 15.65
CA LEU A 80 -18.05 -6.16 14.53
C LEU A 80 -17.92 -7.67 14.25
N GLU A 81 -19.03 -8.38 14.37
CA GLU A 81 -19.12 -9.80 14.05
C GLU A 81 -20.20 -10.09 13.01
N GLY A 82 -20.00 -11.18 12.27
CA GLY A 82 -21.00 -11.74 11.35
C GLY A 82 -21.55 -10.73 10.35
N GLY A 83 -22.88 -10.59 10.32
CA GLY A 83 -23.57 -9.72 9.37
C GLY A 83 -23.25 -8.23 9.51
N MET A 84 -22.92 -7.76 10.72
CA MET A 84 -22.55 -6.36 10.93
C MET A 84 -21.20 -6.04 10.28
N LEU A 85 -20.24 -6.97 10.39
CA LEU A 85 -18.94 -6.85 9.73
C LEU A 85 -19.09 -6.82 8.21
N VAL A 86 -19.93 -7.70 7.64
CA VAL A 86 -20.22 -7.72 6.19
C VAL A 86 -20.87 -6.40 5.75
N SER A 87 -21.85 -5.89 6.49
CA SER A 87 -22.49 -4.61 6.15
C SER A 87 -21.53 -3.42 6.21
N ALA A 88 -20.61 -3.40 7.17
CA ALA A 88 -19.61 -2.35 7.29
C ALA A 88 -18.64 -2.40 6.10
N ALA A 89 -18.16 -3.59 5.73
CA ALA A 89 -17.28 -3.78 4.58
C ALA A 89 -17.96 -3.41 3.25
N LEU A 90 -19.22 -3.80 3.06
CA LEU A 90 -20.02 -3.41 1.89
C LEU A 90 -20.20 -1.89 1.81
N THR A 91 -20.58 -1.25 2.92
CA THR A 91 -20.74 0.22 2.97
C THR A 91 -19.44 0.92 2.60
N ARG A 92 -18.31 0.40 3.08
CA ARG A 92 -16.98 0.93 2.80
C ARG A 92 -16.62 0.85 1.31
N LEU A 93 -16.92 -0.26 0.67
CA LEU A 93 -16.66 -0.46 -0.77
C LEU A 93 -17.56 0.42 -1.66
N VAL A 94 -18.77 0.74 -1.22
CA VAL A 94 -19.71 1.59 -1.98
C VAL A 94 -19.42 3.08 -1.84
N VAL A 95 -18.93 3.52 -0.67
CA VAL A 95 -18.66 4.94 -0.38
C VAL A 95 -17.24 5.38 -0.76
N SER A 96 -16.31 4.43 -0.96
CA SER A 96 -14.91 4.68 -1.31
C SER A 96 -14.69 5.12 -2.75
#